data_AF-A0A2N2ILK7-F1
#
_entry.id   AF-A0A2N2ILK7-F1
#
_cell.length_a   1.000
_cell.length_b   1.000
_cell.length_c   1.000
_cell.angle_alpha   90.00
_cell.angle_beta   90.00
_cell.angle_gamma   90.00
#
_symmetry.space_group_name_H-M   'P 1'
#
loop_
_entity.id
_entity.type
_entity.pdbx_description
1 polymer ?
#
loop_
_entity_poly.entity_id
_entity_poly.type
_entity_poly.pdbx_seq_one_letter_code
_entity_poly.pdbx_strand_id
1 'polypeptide(L)'
;MITRSAYDAKRYKTIGARFGSAGIHLQGQDTAALWKENLDVFTEYGQGSTELTKFLELLQRHHEAIAARPRKLTERALTVAERNAAVHEGWIWNKKAIGALAPLAREDSAVAVDLANARAVDDVDLLPSNDMLARMLAAHRGRIAPETPVQKRLDEHAALRERLWSAFGEAESAKGRPVLDTEEIDELDGRLYVIMRDFNELGRAAVRAGLIVDRAPHFRFNHL
;
A
#
# COMPACT_ATOMS: atom_id res chain seq x y z
N MET A 1 30.18 -1.17 14.99
CA MET A 1 30.71 -2.10 13.99
C MET A 1 30.59 -1.42 12.64
N ILE A 2 31.70 -0.87 12.14
CA ILE A 2 31.80 -0.32 10.79
C ILE A 2 31.39 -1.40 9.79
N THR A 3 30.62 -1.03 8.78
CA THR A 3 30.14 -1.90 7.71
C THR A 3 31.25 -2.79 7.14
N ARG A 4 31.16 -4.11 7.37
CA ARG A 4 32.18 -5.10 6.95
C ARG A 4 31.91 -5.76 5.59
N SER A 5 30.77 -5.46 4.98
CA SER A 5 30.28 -6.12 3.76
C SER A 5 29.32 -5.19 3.05
N ALA A 6 29.30 -5.22 1.72
CA ALA A 6 28.32 -4.48 0.93
C ALA A 6 26.88 -4.85 1.35
N TYR A 7 26.02 -3.83 1.37
CA TYR A 7 24.60 -3.99 1.57
C TYR A 7 23.89 -3.94 0.22
N ASP A 8 23.01 -4.91 -0.03
CA ASP A 8 22.07 -4.90 -1.14
C ASP A 8 20.68 -4.46 -0.66
N ALA A 9 19.77 -4.23 -1.61
CA ALA A 9 18.39 -3.83 -1.32
C ALA A 9 17.70 -4.78 -0.34
N LYS A 10 17.89 -6.10 -0.52
CA LYS A 10 17.29 -7.13 0.34
C LYS A 10 17.75 -7.02 1.80
N ARG A 11 19.04 -6.75 2.00
CA ARG A 11 19.61 -6.61 3.34
C ARG A 11 19.18 -5.32 4.01
N TYR A 12 19.07 -4.22 3.27
CA TYR A 12 18.50 -2.98 3.78
C TYR A 12 17.05 -3.17 4.22
N LYS A 13 16.20 -3.77 3.38
CA LYS A 13 14.81 -4.11 3.74
C LYS A 13 14.72 -4.91 5.03
N THR A 14 15.54 -5.96 5.15
CA THR A 14 15.58 -6.82 6.35
C THR A 14 15.99 -6.06 7.63
N ILE A 15 16.78 -5.01 7.50
CA ILE A 15 17.19 -4.15 8.61
C ILE A 15 16.07 -3.16 8.94
N GLY A 16 15.54 -2.45 7.94
CA GLY A 16 14.54 -1.41 8.16
C GLY A 16 13.21 -1.94 8.69
N ALA A 17 12.79 -3.13 8.27
CA ALA A 17 11.58 -3.80 8.78
C ALA A 17 11.59 -4.04 10.31
N ARG A 18 12.73 -3.83 10.99
CA ARG A 18 12.87 -3.97 12.45
C ARG A 18 12.54 -2.71 13.23
N PHE A 19 12.45 -1.56 12.56
CA PHE A 19 12.32 -0.25 13.19
C PHE A 19 11.11 0.50 12.66
N GLY A 20 10.48 1.33 13.48
CA GLY A 20 9.39 2.18 13.04
C GLY A 20 9.90 3.38 12.23
N SER A 21 9.35 3.62 11.04
CA SER A 21 9.83 4.68 10.13
C SER A 21 9.76 6.09 10.74
N ALA A 22 8.81 6.36 11.63
CA ALA A 22 8.76 7.64 12.36
C ALA A 22 9.96 7.81 13.31
N GLY A 23 10.37 6.74 13.99
CA GLY A 23 11.56 6.75 14.84
C GLY A 23 12.84 6.91 14.02
N ILE A 24 12.93 6.24 12.87
CA ILE A 24 14.04 6.42 11.92
C ILE A 24 14.12 7.85 11.41
N HIS A 25 12.98 8.46 11.07
CA HIS A 25 12.94 9.83 10.57
C HIS A 25 13.42 10.84 11.63
N LEU A 26 12.89 10.75 12.86
CA LEU A 26 13.31 11.60 13.99
C LEU A 26 14.79 11.42 14.29
N GLN A 27 15.27 10.19 14.31
CA GLN A 27 16.68 9.90 14.50
C GLN A 27 17.55 10.49 13.38
N GLY A 28 17.08 10.46 12.15
CA GLY A 28 17.77 11.05 11.00
C GLY A 28 17.89 12.56 11.11
N GLN A 29 16.87 13.24 11.62
CA GLN A 29 16.90 14.68 11.88
C GLN A 29 17.94 15.04 12.95
N ASP A 30 17.97 14.31 14.07
CA ASP A 30 18.97 14.49 15.13
C ASP A 30 20.40 14.24 14.60
N THR A 31 20.59 13.16 13.83
CA THR A 31 21.88 12.87 13.19
C THR A 31 22.29 13.98 12.23
N ALA A 32 21.38 14.49 11.40
CA ALA A 32 21.68 15.60 10.48
C ALA A 32 22.11 16.87 11.23
N ALA A 33 21.48 17.18 12.36
CA ALA A 33 21.84 18.33 13.19
C ALA A 33 23.25 18.17 13.77
N LEU A 34 23.54 17.02 14.39
CA LEU A 34 24.85 16.71 14.96
C LEU A 34 25.97 16.67 13.91
N TRP A 35 25.67 16.17 12.72
CA TRP A 35 26.62 16.12 11.61
C TRP A 35 26.96 17.53 11.13
N LYS A 36 25.96 18.41 10.97
CA LYS A 36 26.18 19.83 10.61
C LYS A 36 27.01 20.56 11.66
N GLU A 37 26.73 20.33 12.95
CA GLU A 37 27.45 20.96 14.06
C GLU A 37 28.94 20.58 14.07
N ASN A 38 29.27 19.34 13.71
CA ASN A 38 30.63 18.79 13.80
C ASN A 38 31.23 18.46 12.44
N LEU A 39 30.80 19.17 11.38
CA LEU A 39 31.10 18.82 9.99
C LEU A 39 32.61 18.80 9.69
N ASP A 40 33.37 19.74 10.25
CA ASP A 40 34.82 19.82 10.03
C ASP A 40 35.53 18.56 10.55
N VAL A 41 35.16 18.10 11.75
CA VAL A 41 35.71 16.87 12.34
C VAL A 41 35.31 15.64 11.53
N PHE A 42 34.04 15.54 11.12
CA PHE A 42 33.57 14.41 10.33
C PHE A 42 34.14 14.36 8.91
N THR A 43 34.55 15.50 8.37
CA THR A 43 35.23 15.58 7.07
C THR A 43 36.56 14.81 7.10
N GLU A 44 37.30 14.84 8.22
CA GLU A 44 38.53 14.05 8.39
C GLU A 44 38.28 12.53 8.36
N TYR A 45 37.06 12.10 8.74
CA TYR A 45 36.62 10.71 8.66
C TYR A 45 35.97 10.34 7.32
N GLY A 46 36.06 11.21 6.30
CA GLY A 46 35.45 11.01 4.99
C GLY A 46 33.94 11.26 4.95
N GLN A 47 33.36 11.80 6.02
CA GLN A 47 31.95 12.13 6.17
C GLN A 47 31.75 13.65 6.03
N GLY A 48 32.28 14.23 4.95
CA GLY A 48 32.20 15.67 4.68
C GLY A 48 30.89 16.11 4.01
N SER A 49 30.85 17.35 3.51
CA SER A 49 29.64 17.97 2.93
C SER A 49 28.95 17.12 1.86
N THR A 50 29.71 16.40 1.03
CA THR A 50 29.15 15.51 -0.01
C THR A 50 28.33 14.37 0.58
N GLU A 51 28.82 13.70 1.62
CA GLU A 51 28.10 12.61 2.27
C GLU A 51 26.91 13.13 3.10
N LEU A 52 27.06 14.30 3.72
CA LEU A 52 25.95 14.99 4.38
C LEU A 52 24.82 15.33 3.39
N THR A 53 25.14 15.86 2.20
CA THR A 53 24.13 16.13 1.17
C THR A 53 23.41 14.86 0.75
N LYS A 54 24.12 13.76 0.47
CA LYS A 54 23.51 12.47 0.14
C LYS A 54 22.60 11.96 1.25
N PHE A 55 23.01 12.12 2.51
CA PHE A 55 22.21 11.74 3.66
C PHE A 55 20.93 12.56 3.77
N LEU A 56 21.01 13.88 3.57
CA LEU A 56 19.86 14.79 3.58
C LEU A 56 18.88 14.47 2.44
N GLU A 57 19.38 14.20 1.24
CA GLU A 57 18.56 13.76 0.10
C GLU A 57 17.85 12.44 0.40
N LEU A 58 18.55 11.49 1.01
CA LEU A 58 17.95 10.21 1.42
C LEU A 58 16.88 10.40 2.51
N LEU A 59 17.13 11.26 3.50
CA LEU A 59 16.19 11.58 4.56
C LEU A 59 14.95 12.30 4.01
N GLN A 60 15.11 13.17 3.02
CA GLN A 60 14.01 13.84 2.33
C GLN A 60 13.17 12.85 1.53
N ARG A 61 13.80 11.95 0.75
CA ARG A 61 13.08 10.88 0.03
C ARG A 61 12.31 9.98 0.98
N HIS A 62 12.89 9.67 2.14
CA HIS A 62 12.22 8.91 3.19
C HIS A 62 11.03 9.65 3.79
N HIS A 63 11.17 10.95 4.06
CA HIS A 63 10.08 11.80 4.52
C HIS A 63 8.93 11.83 3.51
N GLU A 64 9.24 12.01 2.22
CA GLU A 64 8.26 11.99 1.13
C GLU A 64 7.56 10.64 1.03
N ALA A 65 8.29 9.52 1.18
CA ALA A 65 7.71 8.18 1.18
C ALA A 65 6.76 7.95 2.38
N ILE A 66 7.14 8.41 3.58
CA ILE A 66 6.25 8.38 4.77
C ILE A 66 5.03 9.28 4.55
N ALA A 67 5.21 10.51 4.06
CA ALA A 67 4.13 11.46 3.82
C ALA A 67 3.22 11.04 2.65
N ALA A 68 3.72 10.20 1.75
CA ALA A 68 2.92 9.55 0.73
C ALA A 68 2.09 8.37 1.28
N ARG A 69 2.40 7.83 2.48
CA ARG A 69 1.67 6.71 3.10
C ARG A 69 0.18 6.99 3.33
N PRO A 70 -0.26 8.21 3.73
CA PRO A 70 -1.68 8.57 3.77
C PRO A 70 -2.25 9.03 2.42
N ARG A 71 -1.42 9.27 1.38
CA ARG A 71 -1.89 9.78 0.07
C ARG A 71 -1.98 8.70 -1.00
N LYS A 72 -1.07 7.72 -1.05
CA LYS A 72 -1.11 6.60 -2.01
C LYS A 72 -2.23 5.59 -1.74
N LEU A 73 -2.68 5.46 -0.49
CA LEU A 73 -3.93 4.75 -0.16
C LEU A 73 -5.19 5.55 -0.55
N THR A 74 -5.06 6.88 -0.69
CA THR A 74 -6.18 7.79 -0.95
C THR A 74 -6.29 8.18 -2.43
N GLU A 75 -5.26 7.91 -3.25
CA GLU A 75 -5.25 8.27 -4.68
C GLU A 75 -6.09 7.36 -5.60
N ARG A 76 -6.86 6.41 -5.05
CA ARG A 76 -7.99 5.77 -5.74
C ARG A 76 -9.20 5.42 -4.84
N ALA A 77 -9.35 6.08 -3.69
CA ALA A 77 -10.52 5.85 -2.86
C ALA A 77 -11.72 6.64 -3.42
N LEU A 78 -12.74 5.95 -3.92
CA LEU A 78 -14.07 6.52 -4.09
C LEU A 78 -14.47 7.17 -2.76
N THR A 79 -15.06 8.37 -2.79
CA THR A 79 -15.68 8.93 -1.58
C THR A 79 -16.67 7.91 -1.01
N VAL A 80 -16.91 7.91 0.30
CA VAL A 80 -17.88 6.99 0.95
C VAL A 80 -19.24 7.06 0.25
N ALA A 81 -19.63 8.23 -0.25
CA ALA A 81 -20.84 8.44 -1.04
C ALA A 81 -20.80 7.71 -2.40
N GLU A 82 -19.70 7.81 -3.14
CA GLU A 82 -19.54 7.13 -4.43
C GLU A 82 -19.43 5.61 -4.29
N ARG A 83 -18.77 5.13 -3.22
CA ARG A 83 -18.75 3.69 -2.87
C ARG A 83 -20.17 3.20 -2.58
N ASN A 84 -20.90 3.88 -1.69
CA ASN A 84 -22.27 3.51 -1.35
C ASN A 84 -23.20 3.53 -2.58
N ALA A 85 -23.02 4.50 -3.48
CA ALA A 85 -23.75 4.56 -4.75
C ALA A 85 -23.43 3.34 -5.64
N ALA A 86 -22.16 2.98 -5.80
CA ALA A 86 -21.76 1.82 -6.59
C ALA A 86 -22.33 0.50 -6.01
N VAL A 87 -22.24 0.30 -4.69
CA VAL A 87 -22.80 -0.88 -4.01
C VAL A 87 -24.32 -0.94 -4.16
N HIS A 88 -25.00 0.19 -3.97
CA HIS A 88 -26.44 0.28 -4.13
C HIS A 88 -26.89 -0.05 -5.56
N GLU A 89 -26.23 0.53 -6.57
CA GLU A 89 -26.47 0.21 -7.98
C GLU A 89 -26.18 -1.27 -8.28
N GLY A 90 -25.13 -1.83 -7.67
CA GLY A 90 -24.77 -3.25 -7.72
C GLY A 90 -25.91 -4.16 -7.27
N TRP A 91 -26.52 -3.86 -6.12
CA TRP A 91 -27.64 -4.63 -5.59
C TRP A 91 -28.89 -4.50 -6.43
N ILE A 92 -29.19 -3.29 -6.92
CA ILE A 92 -30.32 -3.08 -7.83
C ILE A 92 -30.14 -3.92 -9.10
N TRP A 93 -28.94 -3.91 -9.68
CA TRP A 93 -28.63 -4.72 -10.85
C TRP A 93 -28.77 -6.22 -10.56
N ASN A 94 -28.21 -6.68 -9.42
CA ASN A 94 -28.27 -8.07 -8.99
C ASN A 94 -29.71 -8.60 -8.94
N LYS A 95 -30.63 -7.86 -8.28
CA LYS A 95 -32.05 -8.24 -8.19
C LYS A 95 -32.75 -8.24 -9.55
N LYS A 96 -32.43 -7.28 -10.43
CA LYS A 96 -32.96 -7.25 -11.80
C LYS A 96 -32.52 -8.47 -12.61
N ALA A 97 -31.24 -8.86 -12.50
CA ALA A 97 -30.71 -10.04 -13.19
C ALA A 97 -31.32 -11.34 -12.67
N ILE A 98 -31.46 -11.49 -11.35
CA ILE A 98 -32.14 -12.63 -10.74
C ILE A 98 -33.60 -12.69 -11.19
N GLY A 99 -34.32 -11.56 -11.18
CA GLY A 99 -35.71 -11.49 -11.61
C GLY A 99 -35.89 -11.87 -13.09
N ALA A 100 -34.96 -11.49 -13.96
CA ALA A 100 -34.97 -11.85 -15.37
C ALA A 100 -34.74 -13.36 -15.62
N LEU A 101 -33.94 -14.02 -14.78
CA LEU A 101 -33.66 -15.45 -14.86
C LEU A 101 -34.69 -16.32 -14.11
N ALA A 102 -35.45 -15.73 -13.18
CA ALA A 102 -36.39 -16.45 -12.32
C ALA A 102 -37.48 -17.24 -13.08
N PRO A 103 -38.09 -16.75 -14.18
CA PRO A 103 -39.03 -17.56 -14.96
C PRO A 103 -38.38 -18.85 -15.49
N LEU A 104 -37.17 -18.76 -16.05
CA LEU A 104 -36.43 -19.94 -16.53
C LEU A 104 -36.05 -20.89 -15.40
N ALA A 105 -35.64 -20.36 -14.24
CA ALA A 105 -35.34 -21.16 -13.07
C ALA A 105 -36.56 -21.93 -12.52
N ARG A 106 -37.80 -21.50 -12.80
CA ARG A 106 -39.00 -22.26 -12.40
C ARG A 106 -39.21 -23.50 -13.28
N GLU A 107 -38.72 -23.45 -14.50
CA GLU A 107 -38.97 -24.46 -15.53
C GLU A 107 -37.77 -25.39 -15.74
N ASP A 108 -36.57 -24.96 -15.34
CA ASP A 108 -35.31 -25.67 -15.55
C ASP A 108 -34.51 -25.76 -14.23
N SER A 109 -34.45 -26.97 -13.69
CA SER A 109 -33.79 -27.25 -12.41
C SER A 109 -32.28 -26.94 -12.40
N ALA A 110 -31.60 -27.04 -13.55
CA ALA A 110 -30.18 -26.69 -13.63
C ALA A 110 -30.01 -25.17 -13.53
N VAL A 111 -30.85 -24.41 -14.23
CA VAL A 111 -30.88 -22.94 -14.14
C VAL A 111 -31.25 -22.49 -12.72
N ALA A 112 -32.13 -23.22 -12.03
CA ALA A 112 -32.48 -22.93 -10.64
C ALA A 112 -31.29 -23.07 -9.67
N VAL A 113 -30.51 -24.14 -9.82
CA VAL A 113 -29.31 -24.40 -9.02
C VAL A 113 -28.25 -23.34 -9.31
N ASP A 114 -27.98 -23.06 -10.58
CA ASP A 114 -27.00 -22.05 -10.98
C ASP A 114 -27.41 -20.65 -10.49
N LEU A 115 -28.70 -20.32 -10.58
CA LEU A 115 -29.22 -19.04 -10.09
C LEU A 115 -29.13 -18.93 -8.57
N ALA A 116 -29.33 -20.03 -7.83
CA ALA A 116 -29.17 -20.05 -6.37
C ALA A 116 -27.70 -19.86 -5.97
N ASN A 117 -26.77 -20.54 -6.65
CA ASN A 117 -25.33 -20.42 -6.43
C ASN A 117 -24.79 -19.04 -6.80
N ALA A 118 -25.42 -18.36 -7.76
CA ALA A 118 -25.02 -17.03 -8.20
C ALA A 118 -25.56 -15.89 -7.30
N ARG A 119 -26.33 -16.15 -6.24
CA ARG A 119 -26.88 -15.07 -5.38
C ARG A 119 -25.81 -14.51 -4.45
N ALA A 120 -25.68 -13.18 -4.44
CA ALA A 120 -24.92 -12.48 -3.41
C ALA A 120 -25.64 -12.59 -2.06
N VAL A 121 -24.87 -12.86 -1.00
CA VAL A 121 -25.35 -12.85 0.39
C VAL A 121 -25.00 -11.51 1.04
N ASP A 122 -23.75 -11.07 0.86
CA ASP A 122 -23.26 -9.79 1.37
C ASP A 122 -22.64 -8.91 0.26
N ASP A 123 -22.34 -7.66 0.61
CA ASP A 123 -21.73 -6.67 -0.31
C ASP A 123 -20.45 -7.19 -0.98
N VAL A 124 -19.64 -7.97 -0.25
CA VAL A 124 -18.38 -8.55 -0.76
C VAL A 124 -18.61 -9.59 -1.87
N ASP A 125 -19.77 -10.23 -1.88
CA ASP A 125 -20.14 -11.23 -2.88
C ASP A 125 -20.74 -10.60 -4.14
N LEU A 126 -21.02 -9.29 -4.10
CA LEU A 126 -21.85 -8.63 -5.09
C LEU A 126 -21.21 -8.61 -6.48
N LEU A 127 -19.90 -8.35 -6.55
CA LEU A 127 -19.17 -8.38 -7.82
C LEU A 127 -19.09 -9.80 -8.42
N PRO A 128 -18.59 -10.83 -7.72
CA PRO A 128 -18.53 -12.19 -8.29
C PRO A 128 -19.93 -12.73 -8.61
N SER A 129 -20.94 -12.43 -7.79
CA SER A 129 -22.35 -12.74 -8.08
C SER A 129 -22.82 -12.06 -9.38
N ASN A 130 -22.56 -10.77 -9.54
CA ASN A 130 -22.98 -10.03 -10.73
C ASN A 130 -22.31 -10.56 -12.01
N ASP A 131 -21.04 -10.94 -11.93
CA ASP A 131 -20.30 -11.57 -13.02
C ASP A 131 -20.93 -12.91 -13.45
N MET A 132 -21.29 -13.75 -12.48
CA MET A 132 -21.95 -15.04 -12.75
C MET A 132 -23.33 -14.84 -13.38
N LEU A 133 -24.13 -13.93 -12.83
CA LEU A 133 -25.46 -13.60 -13.35
C LEU A 133 -25.40 -13.02 -14.77
N ALA A 134 -24.39 -12.19 -15.08
CA ALA A 134 -24.21 -11.63 -16.43
C ALA A 134 -23.89 -12.73 -17.46
N ARG A 135 -23.05 -13.71 -17.08
CA ARG A 135 -22.78 -14.89 -17.93
C ARG A 135 -24.06 -15.71 -18.16
N MET A 136 -24.86 -15.92 -17.12
CA MET A 136 -26.15 -16.62 -17.23
C MET A 136 -27.13 -15.89 -18.15
N LEU A 137 -27.25 -14.56 -18.00
CA LEU A 137 -28.09 -13.73 -18.88
C LEU A 137 -27.66 -13.82 -20.35
N ALA A 138 -26.35 -13.81 -20.62
CA ALA A 138 -25.83 -13.97 -21.97
C ALA A 138 -26.11 -15.38 -22.53
N ALA A 139 -25.84 -16.43 -21.74
CA ALA A 139 -26.01 -17.82 -22.15
C ALA A 139 -27.48 -18.18 -22.43
N HIS A 140 -28.42 -17.64 -21.65
CA HIS A 140 -29.84 -17.93 -21.78
C HIS A 140 -30.63 -16.87 -22.54
N ARG A 141 -29.97 -15.90 -23.18
CA ARG A 141 -30.61 -14.77 -23.86
C ARG A 141 -31.74 -15.17 -24.81
N GLY A 142 -31.56 -16.25 -25.58
CA GLY A 142 -32.56 -16.75 -26.53
C GLY A 142 -33.75 -17.46 -25.89
N ARG A 143 -33.66 -17.79 -24.59
CA ARG A 143 -34.72 -18.46 -23.81
C ARG A 143 -35.47 -17.49 -22.89
N ILE A 144 -34.92 -16.30 -22.64
CA ILE A 144 -35.57 -15.25 -21.85
C ILE A 144 -36.63 -14.55 -22.72
N ALA A 145 -37.73 -14.13 -22.10
CA ALA A 145 -38.81 -13.42 -22.78
C ALA A 145 -38.29 -12.16 -23.53
N PRO A 146 -38.68 -11.94 -24.79
CA PRO A 146 -38.07 -10.93 -25.68
C PRO A 146 -38.25 -9.49 -25.20
N GLU A 147 -39.28 -9.21 -24.40
CA GLU A 147 -39.52 -7.90 -23.77
C GLU A 147 -38.55 -7.62 -22.60
N THR A 148 -37.86 -8.64 -22.09
CA THR A 148 -36.85 -8.47 -21.04
C THR A 148 -35.61 -7.82 -21.65
N PRO A 149 -35.14 -6.67 -21.12
CA PRO A 149 -34.08 -5.89 -21.75
C PRO A 149 -32.68 -6.47 -21.44
N VAL A 150 -32.40 -7.71 -21.86
CA VAL A 150 -31.17 -8.45 -21.53
C VAL A 150 -29.92 -7.71 -21.98
N GLN A 151 -29.88 -7.14 -23.19
CA GLN A 151 -28.71 -6.39 -23.67
C GLN A 151 -28.42 -5.18 -22.78
N LYS A 152 -29.45 -4.39 -22.48
CA LYS A 152 -29.33 -3.24 -21.60
C LYS A 152 -28.76 -3.64 -20.23
N ARG A 153 -29.16 -4.81 -19.70
CA ARG A 153 -28.62 -5.33 -18.43
C ARG A 153 -27.14 -5.71 -18.55
N LEU A 154 -26.71 -6.30 -19.66
CA LEU A 154 -25.31 -6.62 -19.90
C LEU A 154 -24.46 -5.34 -20.05
N ASP A 155 -24.99 -4.32 -20.72
CA ASP A 155 -24.32 -3.02 -20.88
C ASP A 155 -24.22 -2.28 -19.52
N GLU A 156 -25.30 -2.27 -18.74
CA GLU A 156 -25.31 -1.75 -17.36
C GLU A 156 -24.29 -2.47 -16.48
N HIS A 157 -24.16 -3.80 -16.62
CA HIS A 157 -23.17 -4.58 -15.87
C HIS A 157 -21.74 -4.21 -16.25
N ALA A 158 -21.43 -4.10 -17.55
CA ALA A 158 -20.10 -3.73 -18.01
C ALA A 158 -19.66 -2.38 -17.44
N ALA A 159 -20.55 -1.38 -17.42
CA ALA A 159 -20.28 -0.07 -16.82
C ALA A 159 -20.14 -0.13 -15.28
N LEU A 160 -20.90 -1.00 -14.62
CA LEU A 160 -20.91 -1.14 -13.17
C LEU A 160 -19.74 -1.99 -12.64
N ARG A 161 -19.21 -2.91 -13.46
CA ARG A 161 -18.11 -3.83 -13.12
C ARG A 161 -16.87 -3.07 -12.65
N GLU A 162 -16.44 -2.06 -13.39
CA GLU A 162 -15.25 -1.26 -13.04
C GLU A 162 -15.45 -0.47 -11.73
N ARG A 163 -16.68 -0.01 -11.48
CA ARG A 163 -17.04 0.74 -10.26
C ARG A 163 -17.12 -0.18 -9.04
N LEU A 164 -17.71 -1.37 -9.19
CA LEU A 164 -17.73 -2.39 -8.13
C LEU A 164 -16.34 -2.97 -7.87
N TRP A 165 -15.54 -3.19 -8.92
CA TRP A 165 -14.13 -3.58 -8.79
C TRP A 165 -13.33 -2.53 -8.02
N SER A 166 -13.58 -1.24 -8.27
CA SER A 166 -12.95 -0.17 -7.48
C SER A 166 -13.47 -0.10 -6.04
N ALA A 167 -14.77 -0.33 -5.82
CA ALA A 167 -15.40 -0.30 -4.50
C ALA A 167 -15.06 -1.50 -3.59
N PHE A 168 -14.71 -2.66 -4.17
CA PHE A 168 -14.39 -3.90 -3.44
C PHE A 168 -12.94 -4.38 -3.64
N GLY A 169 -12.24 -3.88 -4.66
CA GLY A 169 -10.86 -4.24 -4.99
C GLY A 169 -9.82 -3.76 -3.97
N GLU A 170 -10.19 -2.86 -3.06
CA GLU A 170 -9.37 -2.49 -1.89
C GLU A 170 -9.31 -3.63 -0.86
N ALA A 171 -10.35 -4.48 -0.73
CA ALA A 171 -10.36 -5.57 0.26
C ALA A 171 -9.54 -6.80 -0.19
N GLU A 172 -9.54 -7.14 -1.47
CA GLU A 172 -8.68 -8.21 -2.01
C GLU A 172 -7.25 -7.73 -2.34
N SER A 173 -7.05 -6.50 -2.82
CA SER A 173 -5.70 -5.96 -3.03
C SER A 173 -4.94 -5.71 -1.71
N ALA A 174 -5.63 -5.57 -0.57
CA ALA A 174 -5.01 -5.46 0.74
C ALA A 174 -4.31 -6.75 1.21
N LYS A 175 -4.51 -7.90 0.56
CA LYS A 175 -3.70 -9.10 0.83
C LYS A 175 -2.41 -9.18 0.01
N GLY A 176 -2.27 -8.39 -1.06
CA GLY A 176 -1.11 -8.43 -1.96
C GLY A 176 -0.27 -7.16 -2.05
N ARG A 177 -0.83 -5.98 -1.73
CA ARG A 177 -0.14 -4.68 -1.84
C ARG A 177 0.50 -4.07 -0.58
N PRO A 178 0.18 -4.46 0.68
CA PRO A 178 0.90 -3.91 1.82
C PRO A 178 2.41 -4.22 1.76
N VAL A 179 2.79 -5.33 1.13
CA VAL A 179 4.18 -5.81 1.13
C VAL A 179 5.09 -4.90 0.29
N LEU A 180 4.65 -4.40 -0.88
CA LEU A 180 5.53 -3.63 -1.77
C LEU A 180 5.75 -2.17 -1.32
N ASP A 181 4.71 -1.48 -0.85
CA ASP A 181 4.84 -0.11 -0.33
C ASP A 181 5.60 -0.08 1.01
N THR A 182 5.48 -1.15 1.81
CA THR A 182 6.26 -1.29 3.05
C THR A 182 7.71 -1.66 2.72
N GLU A 183 7.97 -2.50 1.72
CA GLU A 183 9.33 -2.88 1.32
C GLU A 183 10.19 -1.70 0.83
N GLU A 184 9.62 -0.73 0.12
CA GLU A 184 10.36 0.48 -0.30
C GLU A 184 10.76 1.34 0.92
N ILE A 185 9.81 1.52 1.84
CA ILE A 185 10.06 2.28 3.08
C ILE A 185 11.03 1.52 4.00
N ASP A 186 10.90 0.20 4.13
CA ASP A 186 11.81 -0.67 4.87
C ASP A 186 13.23 -0.60 4.27
N GLU A 187 13.36 -0.50 2.95
CA GLU A 187 14.67 -0.30 2.33
C GLU A 187 15.27 1.06 2.72
N LEU A 188 14.48 2.13 2.65
CA LEU A 188 14.91 3.48 3.05
C LEU A 188 15.26 3.55 4.53
N ASP A 189 14.44 2.93 5.39
CA ASP A 189 14.64 2.79 6.83
C ASP A 189 15.98 2.09 7.12
N GLY A 190 16.23 0.98 6.43
CA GLY A 190 17.46 0.22 6.56
C GLY A 190 18.71 0.99 6.13
N ARG A 191 18.62 1.75 5.02
CA ARG A 191 19.72 2.60 4.53
C ARG A 191 20.05 3.70 5.53
N LEU A 192 19.04 4.42 6.01
CA LEU A 192 19.20 5.47 7.01
C LEU A 192 19.79 4.90 8.31
N TYR A 193 19.27 3.77 8.80
CA TYR A 193 19.79 3.11 10.01
C TYR A 193 21.29 2.82 9.91
N VAL A 194 21.75 2.23 8.80
CA VAL A 194 23.16 1.87 8.60
C VAL A 194 24.04 3.11 8.63
N ILE A 195 23.64 4.18 7.92
CA ILE A 195 24.40 5.44 7.90
C ILE A 195 24.46 6.05 9.30
N MET A 196 23.33 6.13 10.02
CA MET A 196 23.29 6.69 11.38
C MET A 196 24.08 5.86 12.38
N ARG A 197 24.09 4.52 12.24
CA ARG A 197 24.90 3.62 13.07
C ARG A 197 26.39 3.89 12.87
N ASP A 198 26.82 4.00 11.62
CA ASP A 198 28.22 4.24 11.27
C ASP A 198 28.65 5.66 11.70
N PHE A 199 27.80 6.66 11.49
CA PHE A 199 27.99 8.03 12.00
C PHE A 199 28.17 8.04 13.52
N ASN A 200 27.28 7.37 14.27
CA ASN A 200 27.37 7.29 15.72
C ASN A 200 28.66 6.60 16.19
N GLU A 201 29.17 5.63 15.45
CA GLU A 201 30.45 4.99 15.75
C GLU A 201 31.65 5.91 15.53
N LEU A 202 31.63 6.68 14.44
CA LEU A 202 32.63 7.71 14.15
C LEU A 202 32.59 8.83 15.19
N GLY A 203 31.41 9.31 15.57
CA GLY A 203 31.26 10.33 16.61
C GLY A 203 31.80 9.87 17.95
N ARG A 204 31.52 8.62 18.36
CA ARG A 204 32.15 8.03 19.56
C ARG A 204 33.67 7.92 19.43
N ALA A 205 34.22 7.70 18.24
CA ALA A 205 35.66 7.69 18.00
C ALA A 205 36.27 9.09 18.12
N ALA A 206 35.63 10.11 17.54
CA ALA A 206 36.03 11.50 17.63
C ALA A 206 36.01 12.03 19.08
N VAL A 207 35.00 11.67 19.87
CA VAL A 207 34.94 11.98 21.31
C VAL A 207 36.10 11.32 22.06
N ARG A 208 36.37 10.03 21.82
CA ARG A 208 37.53 9.34 22.43
C ARG A 208 38.87 9.96 22.04
N ALA A 209 38.96 10.52 20.84
CA ALA A 209 40.14 11.23 20.36
C ALA A 209 40.24 12.68 20.86
N GLY A 210 39.23 13.18 21.60
CA GLY A 210 39.19 14.55 22.10
C GLY A 210 38.90 15.62 21.03
N LEU A 211 38.43 15.21 19.85
CA LEU A 211 38.11 16.10 18.73
C LEU A 211 36.72 16.75 18.86
N ILE A 212 35.82 16.10 19.60
CA ILE A 212 34.50 16.61 19.93
C ILE A 212 34.35 16.61 21.44
N VAL A 213 33.80 17.68 22.00
CA VAL A 213 33.56 17.81 23.44
C VAL A 213 32.52 16.77 23.87
N ASP A 214 32.89 15.93 24.84
CA ASP A 214 32.00 14.91 25.40
C ASP A 214 30.80 15.56 26.09
N ARG A 215 29.61 15.43 25.49
CA ARG A 215 28.34 15.84 26.08
C ARG A 215 27.43 14.63 26.19
N ALA A 216 26.87 14.37 27.36
CA ALA A 216 25.95 13.26 27.54
C ALA A 216 24.57 13.57 26.92
N PRO A 217 23.94 12.67 26.14
CA PRO A 217 24.48 11.47 25.49
C PRO A 217 24.49 11.64 23.96
N HIS A 218 25.59 12.15 23.42
CA HIS A 218 25.77 12.33 21.97
C HIS A 218 26.18 11.00 21.31
N PHE A 219 25.88 10.85 20.01
CA PHE A 219 26.30 9.71 19.18
C PHE A 219 25.76 8.33 19.62
N ARG A 220 24.46 8.28 19.95
CA ARG A 220 23.68 7.05 20.16
C ARG A 220 22.29 7.17 19.52
N PHE A 221 21.60 6.05 19.41
CA PHE A 221 20.18 6.05 19.05
C PHE A 221 19.33 6.45 20.26
N ASN A 222 18.40 7.40 20.06
CA ASN A 222 17.48 7.90 21.07
C ASN A 222 16.02 7.56 20.75
N HIS A 223 15.71 7.26 19.49
CA HIS A 223 14.34 7.05 19.00
C HIS A 223 14.09 5.66 18.38
N LEU A 224 15.06 4.75 18.45
CA LEU A 224 15.05 3.41 17.85
C LEU A 224 15.14 2.30 18.89
#